data_AF-A0A956ZCD0-F1
#
_entry.id   AF-A0A956ZCD0-F1
#
_cell.length_a   1.000
_cell.length_b   1.000
_cell.length_c   1.000
_cell.angle_alpha   90.00
_cell.angle_beta   90.00
_cell.angle_gamma   90.00
#
_symmetry.space_group_name_H-M   'P 1'
#
loop_
_entity.id
_entity.type
_entity.pdbx_description
1 polymer ?
#
loop_
_entity_poly.entity_id
_entity_poly.type
_entity_poly.pdbx_seq_one_letter_code
_entity_poly.pdbx_strand_id
1 'polypeptide(L)'
;MSITARHSINDIIKNFPESGSLLKQKGIDPENPEIKEYVDLPLEVSFEQLKKRCNIAEVDNLLNDLNSGIKKLFEQSTIGELVAENPLRARVFDQYGLDFCCGGKQTIEAACRNKRTSVPDVVSKLLELSESTGIGDSWKDASLEDLLDNILTKHHEYLNQELPRLDKLAEKVARVHGEKEPRMIELASVFQNLKQELEQHTMKEETVLFPYIRELEREEISSSPRFGTVANPIRCMEFEHEEAGQALEKMRALTDGYTPPADACGSWRALLAGLIALDEDLRTHIHKENSILFPKALKLENAKITA
;
A
#
# COMPACT_ATOMS: atom_id res chain seq x y z
N MET A 1 6.34 -6.88 -23.02
CA MET A 1 7.65 -6.90 -22.35
C MET A 1 7.70 -8.19 -21.56
N SER A 2 8.56 -9.10 -22.00
CA SER A 2 8.73 -10.45 -21.44
C SER A 2 9.26 -10.33 -20.03
N ILE A 3 8.75 -11.14 -19.08
CA ILE A 3 9.56 -11.52 -17.92
C ILE A 3 10.93 -11.90 -18.48
N THR A 4 11.95 -11.11 -18.13
CA THR A 4 13.23 -11.20 -18.84
C THR A 4 13.86 -12.56 -18.58
N ALA A 5 14.54 -13.10 -19.60
CA ALA A 5 15.31 -14.35 -19.62
C ALA A 5 16.20 -14.65 -18.39
N ARG A 6 16.47 -13.64 -17.57
CA ARG A 6 17.39 -13.64 -16.44
C ARG A 6 16.76 -14.17 -15.14
N HIS A 7 15.45 -14.07 -14.98
CA HIS A 7 14.77 -14.55 -13.76
C HIS A 7 14.60 -16.05 -13.82
N SER A 8 14.67 -16.73 -12.69
CA SER A 8 14.22 -18.12 -12.57
C SER A 8 12.71 -18.21 -12.33
N ILE A 9 12.13 -19.43 -12.43
CA ILE A 9 10.73 -19.66 -12.05
C ILE A 9 10.53 -19.31 -10.57
N ASN A 10 11.50 -19.63 -9.72
CA ASN A 10 11.45 -19.26 -8.30
C ASN A 10 11.62 -17.76 -8.07
N ASP A 11 12.40 -17.04 -8.88
CA ASP A 11 12.45 -15.58 -8.81
C ASP A 11 11.11 -14.95 -9.22
N ILE A 12 10.44 -15.51 -10.23
CA ILE A 12 9.08 -15.08 -10.58
C ILE A 12 8.12 -15.36 -9.44
N ILE A 13 8.13 -16.55 -8.84
CA ILE A 13 7.26 -16.88 -7.71
C ILE A 13 7.58 -16.00 -6.51
N LYS A 14 8.85 -15.69 -6.26
CA LYS A 14 9.25 -14.81 -5.17
C LYS A 14 8.76 -13.37 -5.39
N ASN A 15 8.91 -12.86 -6.60
CA ASN A 15 8.54 -11.48 -6.94
C ASN A 15 7.04 -11.32 -7.27
N PHE A 16 6.39 -12.43 -7.60
CA PHE A 16 4.98 -12.59 -7.98
C PHE A 16 4.45 -13.91 -7.37
N PRO A 17 4.21 -13.99 -6.05
CA PRO A 17 3.73 -15.22 -5.37
C PRO A 17 2.56 -15.91 -6.08
N GLU A 18 1.66 -15.11 -6.62
CA GLU A 18 0.48 -15.48 -7.36
C GLU A 18 0.77 -16.25 -8.67
N SER A 19 1.96 -16.09 -9.25
CA SER A 19 2.43 -16.87 -10.42
C SER A 19 2.60 -18.37 -10.10
N GLY A 20 2.88 -18.72 -8.84
CA GLY A 20 2.99 -20.12 -8.42
C GLY A 20 1.69 -20.90 -8.60
N SER A 21 0.55 -20.25 -8.34
CA SER A 21 -0.77 -20.85 -8.56
C SER A 21 -1.07 -21.02 -10.05
N LEU A 22 -0.68 -20.06 -10.89
CA LEU A 22 -0.85 -20.13 -12.34
C LEU A 22 -0.01 -21.25 -12.97
N LEU A 23 1.23 -21.43 -12.51
CA LEU A 23 2.10 -22.52 -12.93
C LEU A 23 1.47 -23.89 -12.62
N LYS A 24 0.94 -24.07 -11.40
CA LYS A 24 0.26 -25.30 -10.99
C LYS A 24 -0.96 -25.61 -11.83
N GLN A 25 -1.79 -24.61 -12.16
CA GLN A 25 -2.93 -24.77 -13.06
C GLN A 25 -2.53 -25.22 -14.47
N LYS A 26 -1.30 -24.88 -14.90
CA LYS A 26 -0.72 -25.27 -16.18
C LYS A 26 0.13 -26.55 -16.09
N GLY A 27 0.06 -27.28 -14.98
CA GLY A 27 0.74 -28.57 -14.80
C GLY A 27 2.21 -28.47 -14.40
N ILE A 28 2.71 -27.29 -14.06
CA ILE A 28 4.05 -27.10 -13.52
C ILE A 28 3.91 -26.87 -12.02
N ASP A 29 4.28 -27.88 -11.24
CA ASP A 29 4.38 -27.72 -9.78
C ASP A 29 5.85 -27.43 -9.41
N PRO A 30 6.18 -26.19 -8.99
CA PRO A 30 7.54 -25.82 -8.61
C PRO A 30 8.11 -26.65 -7.45
N GLU A 31 7.24 -27.26 -6.65
CA GLU A 31 7.62 -28.15 -5.55
C GLU A 31 7.86 -29.60 -6.00
N ASN A 32 7.58 -29.94 -7.27
CA ASN A 32 7.83 -31.28 -7.81
C ASN A 32 9.35 -31.56 -7.84
N PRO A 33 9.83 -32.59 -7.12
CA PRO A 33 11.26 -32.94 -7.07
C PRO A 33 11.89 -33.19 -8.43
N GLU A 34 11.11 -33.64 -9.43
CA GLU A 34 11.62 -33.96 -10.77
C GLU A 34 11.99 -32.73 -11.60
N ILE A 35 11.41 -31.57 -11.30
CA ILE A 35 11.69 -30.30 -12.01
C ILE A 35 12.36 -29.26 -11.12
N LYS A 36 12.61 -29.59 -9.85
CA LYS A 36 13.21 -28.71 -8.84
C LYS A 36 14.58 -28.16 -9.27
N GLU A 37 15.36 -28.93 -10.02
CA GLU A 37 16.65 -28.50 -10.57
C GLU A 37 16.52 -27.44 -11.69
N TYR A 38 15.33 -27.26 -12.27
CA TYR A 38 15.08 -26.32 -13.37
C TYR A 38 14.45 -25.02 -12.92
N VAL A 39 13.73 -25.00 -11.79
CA VAL A 39 12.99 -23.82 -11.35
C VAL A 39 13.87 -22.69 -10.83
N ASP A 40 15.14 -22.98 -10.52
CA ASP A 40 16.17 -22.02 -10.10
C ASP A 40 17.10 -21.56 -11.26
N LEU A 41 16.95 -22.13 -12.45
CA LEU A 41 17.73 -21.72 -13.63
C LEU A 41 17.12 -20.44 -14.24
N PRO A 42 17.89 -19.67 -15.02
CA PRO A 42 17.30 -18.58 -15.82
C PRO A 42 16.18 -19.11 -16.70
N LEU A 43 15.08 -18.37 -16.84
CA LEU A 43 13.83 -18.77 -17.48
C LEU A 43 14.02 -19.42 -18.84
N GLU A 44 14.88 -18.84 -19.68
CA GLU A 44 15.20 -19.44 -20.99
C GLU A 44 15.81 -20.84 -20.82
N VAL A 45 16.72 -21.00 -19.86
CA VAL A 45 17.33 -22.30 -19.54
C VAL A 45 16.32 -23.24 -18.89
N SER A 46 15.49 -22.79 -17.94
CA SER A 46 14.43 -23.59 -17.32
C SER A 46 13.47 -24.12 -18.38
N PHE A 47 12.99 -23.25 -19.26
CA PHE A 47 12.06 -23.62 -20.31
C PHE A 47 12.72 -24.50 -21.38
N GLU A 48 14.00 -24.30 -21.72
CA GLU A 48 14.73 -25.20 -22.60
C GLU A 48 14.96 -26.60 -22.00
N GLN A 49 15.13 -26.72 -20.68
CA GLN A 49 15.23 -28.03 -20.03
C GLN A 49 13.86 -28.71 -19.89
N LEU A 50 12.80 -27.95 -19.57
CA LEU A 50 11.42 -28.45 -19.55
C LEU A 50 10.97 -28.90 -20.96
N LYS A 51 11.37 -28.17 -22.01
CA LYS A 51 11.21 -28.57 -23.42
C LYS A 51 11.80 -29.96 -23.68
N LYS A 52 12.98 -30.28 -23.17
CA LYS A 52 13.61 -31.60 -23.40
C LYS A 52 12.90 -32.78 -22.71
N ARG A 53 12.03 -32.51 -21.72
CA ARG A 53 11.28 -33.54 -20.98
C ARG A 53 9.80 -33.62 -21.35
N CYS A 54 9.22 -32.58 -21.96
CA CYS A 54 7.81 -32.50 -22.37
C CYS A 54 7.66 -32.35 -23.90
N ASN A 55 6.53 -32.74 -24.51
CA ASN A 55 6.34 -32.75 -25.98
C ASN A 55 5.97 -31.35 -26.52
N ILE A 56 6.73 -30.74 -27.44
CA ILE A 56 6.76 -29.27 -27.64
C ILE A 56 6.01 -28.77 -28.87
N ALA A 57 4.76 -28.35 -28.65
CA ALA A 57 4.20 -27.10 -29.18
C ALA A 57 3.74 -26.17 -28.03
N GLU A 58 3.87 -26.63 -26.77
CA GLU A 58 3.22 -26.02 -25.61
C GLU A 58 4.10 -25.05 -24.83
N VAL A 59 5.43 -25.10 -24.96
CA VAL A 59 6.32 -24.32 -24.06
C VAL A 59 6.43 -22.83 -24.43
N ASP A 60 6.50 -22.47 -25.71
CA ASP A 60 6.48 -21.05 -26.11
C ASP A 60 5.07 -20.45 -25.88
N ASN A 61 4.02 -21.27 -26.04
CA ASN A 61 2.66 -20.91 -25.63
C ASN A 61 2.57 -20.72 -24.11
N LEU A 62 3.27 -21.54 -23.32
CA LEU A 62 3.28 -21.47 -21.87
C LEU A 62 3.98 -20.21 -21.35
N LEU A 63 5.10 -19.78 -21.95
CA LEU A 63 5.76 -18.51 -21.63
C LEU A 63 4.86 -17.31 -21.94
N ASN A 64 4.18 -17.33 -23.08
CA ASN A 64 3.22 -16.29 -23.46
C ASN A 64 1.97 -16.32 -22.57
N ASP A 65 1.47 -17.50 -22.24
CA ASP A 65 0.35 -17.72 -21.31
C ASP A 65 0.72 -17.28 -19.88
N LEU A 66 1.96 -17.50 -19.45
CA LEU A 66 2.45 -17.07 -18.14
C LEU A 66 2.54 -15.56 -18.09
N ASN A 67 3.14 -14.92 -19.11
CA ASN A 67 3.18 -13.46 -19.23
C ASN A 67 1.76 -12.86 -19.27
N SER A 68 0.87 -13.43 -20.08
CA SER A 68 -0.52 -12.99 -20.20
C SER A 68 -1.31 -13.23 -18.91
N GLY A 69 -1.06 -14.35 -18.23
CA GLY A 69 -1.73 -14.73 -16.99
C GLY A 69 -1.29 -13.87 -15.82
N ILE A 70 0.02 -13.60 -15.67
CA ILE A 70 0.54 -12.67 -14.66
C ILE A 70 -0.02 -11.27 -14.90
N LYS A 71 -0.04 -10.80 -16.16
CA LYS A 71 -0.64 -9.50 -16.48
C LYS A 71 -2.10 -9.43 -16.06
N LYS A 72 -2.91 -10.42 -16.45
CA LYS A 72 -4.33 -10.49 -16.10
C LYS A 72 -4.56 -10.58 -14.59
N LEU A 73 -3.67 -11.26 -13.88
CA LEU A 73 -3.71 -11.41 -12.43
C LEU A 73 -3.48 -10.06 -11.74
N PHE A 74 -2.47 -9.30 -12.18
CA PHE A 74 -2.25 -7.93 -11.72
C PHE A 74 -3.46 -7.02 -11.97
N GLU A 75 -4.07 -7.12 -13.15
CA GLU A 75 -5.25 -6.32 -13.51
C GLU A 75 -6.44 -6.57 -12.55
N GLN A 76 -6.56 -7.80 -12.04
CA GLN A 76 -7.63 -8.27 -11.16
C GLN A 76 -7.29 -8.18 -9.67
N SER A 77 -6.01 -8.12 -9.30
CA SER A 77 -5.58 -7.89 -7.92
C SER A 77 -5.95 -6.50 -7.43
N THR A 78 -6.21 -6.38 -6.14
CA THR A 78 -6.43 -5.06 -5.53
C THR A 78 -5.11 -4.31 -5.35
N ILE A 79 -5.16 -2.99 -5.40
CA ILE A 79 -3.97 -2.15 -5.21
C ILE A 79 -3.36 -2.39 -3.82
N GLY A 80 -4.19 -2.48 -2.79
CA GLY A 80 -3.78 -2.69 -1.41
C GLY A 80 -3.07 -4.02 -1.21
N GLU A 81 -3.58 -5.12 -1.79
CA GLU A 81 -2.89 -6.42 -1.73
C GLU A 81 -1.50 -6.36 -2.35
N LEU A 82 -1.37 -5.73 -3.52
CA LEU A 82 -0.09 -5.62 -4.21
C LEU A 82 0.92 -4.79 -3.41
N VAL A 83 0.51 -3.69 -2.78
CA VAL A 83 1.40 -2.88 -1.94
C VAL A 83 1.74 -3.60 -0.62
N ALA A 84 0.80 -4.34 -0.02
CA ALA A 84 1.08 -5.11 1.18
C ALA A 84 2.16 -6.20 0.93
N GLU A 85 2.16 -6.80 -0.26
CA GLU A 85 3.18 -7.76 -0.69
C GLU A 85 4.54 -7.15 -0.97
N ASN A 86 4.57 -5.99 -1.63
CA ASN A 86 5.80 -5.25 -1.84
C ASN A 86 5.54 -3.75 -1.67
N PRO A 87 5.91 -3.17 -0.51
CA PRO A 87 5.67 -1.75 -0.22
C PRO A 87 6.29 -0.79 -1.24
N LEU A 88 7.33 -1.22 -1.97
CA LEU A 88 7.92 -0.41 -3.04
C LEU A 88 6.95 -0.15 -4.20
N ARG A 89 5.88 -0.93 -4.35
CA ARG A 89 4.85 -0.73 -5.39
C ARG A 89 4.02 0.53 -5.14
N ALA A 90 3.94 1.03 -3.90
CA ALA A 90 3.23 2.27 -3.55
C ALA A 90 3.67 3.44 -4.44
N ARG A 91 4.97 3.57 -4.71
CA ARG A 91 5.53 4.65 -5.55
C ARG A 91 5.03 4.62 -6.98
N VAL A 92 4.73 3.43 -7.51
CA VAL A 92 4.19 3.27 -8.87
C VAL A 92 2.75 3.77 -8.87
N PHE A 93 1.93 3.34 -7.92
CA PHE A 93 0.55 3.80 -7.82
C PHE A 93 0.45 5.32 -7.60
N ASP A 94 1.28 5.89 -6.73
CA ASP A 94 1.34 7.34 -6.49
C ASP A 94 1.72 8.12 -7.77
N GLN A 95 2.71 7.64 -8.54
CA GLN A 95 3.10 8.24 -9.82
C GLN A 95 1.92 8.34 -10.82
N TYR A 96 0.99 7.39 -10.76
CA TYR A 96 -0.20 7.35 -11.62
C TYR A 96 -1.45 7.96 -10.97
N GLY A 97 -1.31 8.54 -9.76
CA GLY A 97 -2.42 9.14 -9.00
C GLY A 97 -3.47 8.11 -8.56
N LEU A 98 -3.06 6.84 -8.40
CA LEU A 98 -3.89 5.74 -7.94
C LEU A 98 -3.76 5.60 -6.43
N ASP A 99 -4.90 5.66 -5.74
CA ASP A 99 -4.95 5.62 -4.28
C ASP A 99 -4.76 4.20 -3.75
N PHE A 100 -3.61 3.94 -3.14
CA PHE A 100 -3.26 2.64 -2.56
C PHE A 100 -3.60 2.50 -1.06
N CYS A 101 -4.01 3.58 -0.40
CA CYS A 101 -4.26 3.57 1.04
C CYS A 101 -5.76 3.45 1.34
N CYS A 102 -6.59 4.39 0.89
CA CYS A 102 -8.04 4.35 1.13
C CYS A 102 -8.75 3.57 0.01
N GLY A 103 -8.38 3.86 -1.24
CA GLY A 103 -8.80 3.14 -2.44
C GLY A 103 -8.19 1.74 -2.61
N GLY A 104 -7.41 1.24 -1.66
CA GLY A 104 -6.65 -0.01 -1.77
C GLY A 104 -7.49 -1.25 -2.11
N LYS A 105 -8.81 -1.25 -1.78
CA LYS A 105 -9.75 -2.34 -2.12
C LYS A 105 -10.13 -2.39 -3.60
N GLN A 106 -9.80 -1.37 -4.40
CA GLN A 106 -10.07 -1.35 -5.84
C GLN A 106 -9.05 -2.20 -6.60
N THR A 107 -9.52 -2.91 -7.63
CA THR A 107 -8.62 -3.55 -8.60
C THR A 107 -7.87 -2.50 -9.42
N ILE A 108 -6.70 -2.85 -9.97
CA ILE A 108 -5.96 -1.96 -10.88
C ILE A 108 -6.87 -1.51 -12.03
N GLU A 109 -7.64 -2.44 -12.62
CA GLU A 109 -8.56 -2.12 -13.71
C GLU A 109 -9.60 -1.06 -13.31
N ALA A 110 -10.24 -1.23 -12.15
CA ALA A 110 -11.25 -0.31 -11.67
C ALA A 110 -10.66 1.08 -11.35
N ALA A 111 -9.53 1.12 -10.65
CA ALA A 111 -8.87 2.36 -10.27
C ALA A 111 -8.38 3.14 -11.51
N CYS A 112 -7.77 2.45 -12.47
CA CYS A 112 -7.34 3.06 -13.74
C CYS A 112 -8.52 3.60 -14.55
N ARG A 113 -9.63 2.86 -14.62
CA ARG A 113 -10.86 3.32 -15.29
C ARG A 113 -11.40 4.61 -14.66
N ASN A 114 -11.39 4.70 -13.33
CA ASN A 114 -11.85 5.88 -12.60
C ASN A 114 -10.95 7.09 -12.83
N LYS A 115 -9.63 6.90 -12.84
CA LYS A 115 -8.61 7.96 -13.04
C LYS A 115 -8.28 8.25 -14.51
N ARG A 116 -8.86 7.48 -15.43
CA ARG A 116 -8.59 7.53 -16.89
C ARG A 116 -7.10 7.29 -17.20
N THR A 117 -6.49 6.35 -16.50
CA THR A 117 -5.09 5.95 -16.64
C THR A 117 -5.00 4.61 -17.38
N SER A 118 -3.85 4.36 -18.03
CA SER A 118 -3.58 3.14 -18.81
C SER A 118 -3.24 1.96 -17.90
N VAL A 119 -4.14 0.96 -17.82
CA VAL A 119 -3.89 -0.31 -17.12
C VAL A 119 -2.61 -0.99 -17.62
N PRO A 120 -2.36 -1.13 -18.95
CA PRO A 120 -1.13 -1.74 -19.43
C PRO A 120 0.16 -1.05 -18.96
N ASP A 121 0.15 0.29 -18.85
CA ASP A 121 1.35 1.04 -18.46
C ASP A 121 1.64 0.91 -16.97
N VAL A 122 0.59 0.92 -16.13
CA VAL A 122 0.71 0.69 -14.69
C VAL A 122 1.26 -0.71 -14.43
N VAL A 123 0.67 -1.74 -15.05
CA VAL A 123 1.12 -3.13 -14.86
C VAL A 123 2.56 -3.30 -15.35
N SER A 124 2.92 -2.73 -16.50
CA SER A 124 4.29 -2.80 -17.01
C SER A 124 5.28 -2.16 -16.01
N LYS A 125 4.93 -1.04 -15.39
CA LYS A 125 5.79 -0.38 -14.41
C LYS A 125 5.95 -1.17 -13.12
N LEU A 126 4.90 -1.84 -12.67
CA LEU A 126 4.97 -2.75 -11.52
C LEU A 126 5.88 -3.96 -11.80
N LEU A 127 5.85 -4.49 -13.02
CA LEU A 127 6.75 -5.57 -13.43
C LEU A 127 8.22 -5.11 -13.46
N GLU A 128 8.52 -3.95 -14.05
CA GLU A 128 9.87 -3.37 -14.07
C GLU A 128 10.44 -3.13 -12.66
N LEU A 129 9.57 -2.71 -11.73
CA LEU A 129 9.94 -2.52 -10.34
C LEU A 129 10.40 -3.83 -9.69
N SER A 130 9.65 -4.90 -9.90
CA SER A 130 9.95 -6.24 -9.38
C SER A 130 11.25 -6.83 -9.95
N GLU A 131 11.66 -6.45 -11.16
CA GLU A 131 12.93 -6.90 -11.76
C GLU A 131 14.15 -6.13 -11.22
N SER A 132 13.95 -4.92 -10.71
CA SER A 132 15.04 -3.99 -10.37
C SER A 132 15.29 -3.82 -8.87
N THR A 133 14.39 -4.31 -8.02
CA THR A 133 14.44 -4.13 -6.56
C THR A 133 13.97 -5.37 -5.82
N GLY A 134 14.52 -5.61 -4.63
CA GLY A 134 14.04 -6.68 -3.74
C GLY A 134 12.63 -6.40 -3.19
N ILE A 135 12.08 -7.37 -2.47
CA ILE A 135 10.84 -7.17 -1.70
C ILE A 135 11.15 -6.21 -0.55
N GLY A 136 10.46 -5.06 -0.46
CA GLY A 136 10.56 -4.20 0.72
C GLY A 136 10.05 -4.91 1.97
N ASP A 137 10.28 -4.37 3.17
CA ASP A 137 9.86 -5.03 4.43
C ASP A 137 8.33 -5.21 4.48
N SER A 138 7.84 -6.38 4.06
CA SER A 138 6.41 -6.71 4.06
C SER A 138 5.96 -7.04 5.48
N TRP A 139 4.84 -6.44 5.87
CA TRP A 139 4.20 -6.69 7.17
C TRP A 139 3.12 -7.77 7.09
N LYS A 140 2.98 -8.45 5.95
CA LYS A 140 1.93 -9.45 5.70
C LYS A 140 2.06 -10.67 6.63
N ASP A 141 3.28 -11.02 7.02
CA ASP A 141 3.55 -12.16 7.90
C ASP A 141 3.84 -11.76 9.36
N ALA A 142 3.92 -10.46 9.66
CA ALA A 142 4.11 -9.96 11.02
C ALA A 142 2.89 -10.29 11.92
N SER A 143 3.14 -10.42 13.24
CA SER A 143 2.07 -10.47 14.23
C SER A 143 1.26 -9.16 14.25
N LEU A 144 0.04 -9.19 14.79
CA LEU A 144 -0.74 -7.96 14.99
C LEU A 144 -0.01 -7.05 15.99
N GLU A 145 0.56 -7.60 17.06
CA GLU A 145 1.30 -6.86 18.06
C GLU A 145 2.52 -6.13 17.49
N ASP A 146 3.36 -6.81 16.68
CA ASP A 146 4.51 -6.16 16.02
C ASP A 146 4.08 -5.06 15.06
N LEU A 147 2.98 -5.28 14.33
CA LEU A 147 2.44 -4.28 13.39
C LEU A 147 1.87 -3.07 14.13
N LEU A 148 1.16 -3.28 15.24
CA LEU A 148 0.66 -2.22 16.10
C LEU A 148 1.81 -1.39 16.70
N ASP A 149 2.82 -2.06 17.27
CA ASP A 149 4.00 -1.38 17.81
C ASP A 149 4.72 -0.57 16.73
N ASN A 150 4.80 -1.09 15.50
CA ASN A 150 5.36 -0.35 14.39
C ASN A 150 4.53 0.88 14.00
N ILE A 151 3.20 0.77 13.96
CA ILE A 151 2.32 1.91 13.66
C ILE A 151 2.46 3.00 14.71
N LEU A 152 2.43 2.63 15.99
CA LEU A 152 2.58 3.56 17.12
C LEU A 152 3.92 4.29 17.06
N THR A 153 5.03 3.53 16.99
CA THR A 153 6.37 4.10 17.09
C THR A 153 6.81 4.84 15.83
N LYS A 154 6.39 4.39 14.64
CA LYS A 154 6.81 5.01 13.38
C LYS A 154 5.90 6.15 12.95
N HIS A 155 4.59 5.95 13.04
CA HIS A 155 3.61 6.86 12.44
C HIS A 155 2.98 7.77 13.50
N HIS A 156 2.48 7.24 14.61
CA HIS A 156 1.82 8.09 15.61
C HIS A 156 2.81 9.02 16.33
N GLU A 157 4.00 8.53 16.69
CA GLU A 157 5.05 9.39 17.24
C GLU A 157 5.50 10.47 16.25
N TYR A 158 5.55 10.15 14.95
CA TYR A 158 5.85 11.11 13.90
C TYR A 158 4.77 12.20 13.80
N LEU A 159 3.49 11.81 13.76
CA LEU A 159 2.35 12.74 13.74
C LEU A 159 2.36 13.67 14.95
N ASN A 160 2.60 13.13 16.15
CA ASN A 160 2.69 13.89 17.40
C ASN A 160 3.77 14.98 17.36
N GLN A 161 4.88 14.75 16.65
CA GLN A 161 5.97 15.71 16.50
C GLN A 161 5.70 16.72 15.37
N GLU A 162 5.22 16.23 14.22
CA GLU A 162 5.16 17.02 13.00
C GLU A 162 3.91 17.88 12.87
N LEU A 163 2.74 17.41 13.34
CA LEU A 163 1.49 18.17 13.23
C LEU A 163 1.60 19.54 13.92
N PRO A 164 2.10 19.69 15.17
CA PRO A 164 2.24 21.00 15.80
C PRO A 164 3.27 21.91 15.12
N ARG A 165 4.31 21.31 14.50
CA ARG A 165 5.34 22.05 13.77
C ARG A 165 4.80 22.62 12.46
N LEU A 166 4.09 21.80 11.69
CA LEU A 166 3.50 22.17 10.42
C LEU A 166 2.36 23.17 10.58
N ASP A 167 1.56 23.06 11.63
CA ASP A 167 0.49 24.01 11.97
C ASP A 167 1.04 25.43 12.10
N LYS A 168 2.10 25.60 12.90
CA LYS A 168 2.79 26.89 13.07
C LYS A 168 3.37 27.44 11.76
N LEU A 169 3.86 26.57 10.88
CA LEU A 169 4.39 26.97 9.58
C LEU A 169 3.26 27.38 8.63
N ALA A 170 2.16 26.63 8.59
CA ALA A 170 1.00 26.92 7.77
C ALA A 170 0.37 28.26 8.16
N GLU A 171 0.14 28.49 9.46
CA GLU A 171 -0.34 29.77 9.98
C GLU A 171 0.60 30.94 9.62
N LYS A 172 1.91 30.73 9.75
CA LYS A 172 2.90 31.76 9.43
C LYS A 172 2.88 32.11 7.94
N VAL A 173 2.85 31.10 7.07
CA VAL A 173 2.82 31.30 5.61
C VAL A 173 1.52 31.98 5.20
N ALA A 174 0.37 31.52 5.71
CA ALA A 174 -0.92 32.15 5.48
C ALA A 174 -0.94 33.62 5.93
N ARG A 175 -0.40 33.93 7.12
CA ARG A 175 -0.35 35.30 7.63
C ARG A 175 0.55 36.22 6.80
N VAL A 176 1.71 35.75 6.38
CA VAL A 176 2.72 36.59 5.69
C VAL A 176 2.44 36.70 4.19
N HIS A 177 1.95 35.63 3.56
CA HIS A 177 1.80 35.55 2.11
C HIS A 177 0.33 35.53 1.66
N GLY A 178 -0.64 35.34 2.55
CA GLY A 178 -2.05 35.14 2.21
C GLY A 178 -2.74 36.28 1.46
N GLU A 179 -2.26 37.53 1.61
CA GLU A 179 -2.78 38.65 0.82
C GLU A 179 -2.43 38.51 -0.67
N LYS A 180 -1.21 38.05 -0.97
CA LYS A 180 -0.73 37.83 -2.34
C LYS A 180 -1.08 36.46 -2.88
N GLU A 181 -1.19 35.48 -2.00
CA GLU A 181 -1.46 34.08 -2.30
C GLU A 181 -2.59 33.55 -1.41
N PRO A 182 -3.86 33.88 -1.71
CA PRO A 182 -5.00 33.51 -0.88
C PRO A 182 -5.16 32.00 -0.66
N ARG A 183 -4.68 31.17 -1.60
CA ARG A 183 -4.72 29.70 -1.46
C ARG A 183 -3.91 29.20 -0.27
N MET A 184 -2.94 29.98 0.24
CA MET A 184 -2.21 29.63 1.46
C MET A 184 -3.04 29.79 2.73
N ILE A 185 -4.06 30.67 2.73
CA ILE A 185 -5.03 30.78 3.82
C ILE A 185 -5.90 29.54 3.85
N GLU A 186 -6.39 29.12 2.68
CA GLU A 186 -7.17 27.88 2.55
C GLU A 186 -6.34 26.66 2.93
N LEU A 187 -5.07 26.57 2.50
CA LEU A 187 -4.15 25.50 2.89
C LEU A 187 -4.02 25.38 4.40
N ALA A 188 -3.85 26.51 5.11
CA ALA A 188 -3.76 26.50 6.56
C ALA A 188 -5.05 26.01 7.23
N SER A 189 -6.22 26.40 6.71
CA SER A 189 -7.51 25.91 7.22
C SER A 189 -7.69 24.41 6.98
N VAL A 190 -7.34 23.90 5.80
CA VAL A 190 -7.43 22.47 5.48
C VAL A 190 -6.49 21.67 6.39
N PHE A 191 -5.25 22.14 6.55
CA PHE A 191 -4.27 21.50 7.43
C PHE A 191 -4.73 21.48 8.89
N GLN A 192 -5.28 22.59 9.40
CA GLN A 192 -5.76 22.67 10.77
C GLN A 192 -6.91 21.68 11.06
N ASN A 193 -7.84 21.52 10.11
CA ASN A 193 -8.92 20.54 10.25
C ASN A 193 -8.37 19.10 10.23
N LEU A 194 -7.51 18.77 9.27
CA LEU A 194 -6.85 17.46 9.19
C LEU A 194 -6.10 17.14 10.49
N LYS A 195 -5.36 18.10 11.04
CA LYS A 195 -4.66 17.93 12.31
C LYS A 195 -5.61 17.55 13.44
N GLN A 196 -6.72 18.28 13.60
CA GLN A 196 -7.70 18.00 14.67
C GLN A 196 -8.35 16.63 14.51
N GLU A 197 -8.66 16.24 13.27
CA GLU A 197 -9.20 14.93 12.94
C GLU A 197 -8.18 13.83 13.28
N LEU A 198 -6.92 13.97 12.86
CA LEU A 198 -5.85 13.01 13.16
C LEU A 198 -5.57 12.88 14.65
N GLU A 199 -5.53 13.98 15.41
CA GLU A 199 -5.32 13.95 16.87
C GLU A 199 -6.44 13.20 17.60
N GLN A 200 -7.68 13.32 17.14
CA GLN A 200 -8.80 12.55 17.70
C GLN A 200 -8.82 11.10 17.20
N HIS A 201 -8.44 10.89 15.95
CA HIS A 201 -8.36 9.60 15.29
C HIS A 201 -7.39 8.67 16.01
N THR A 202 -6.12 9.07 16.12
CA THR A 202 -5.07 8.26 16.76
C THR A 202 -5.39 7.99 18.24
N MET A 203 -6.06 8.91 18.93
CA MET A 203 -6.54 8.68 20.30
C MET A 203 -7.56 7.53 20.36
N LYS A 204 -8.52 7.45 19.43
CA LYS A 204 -9.49 6.33 19.38
C LYS A 204 -8.79 5.01 19.10
N GLU A 205 -7.79 5.02 18.24
CA GLU A 205 -6.99 3.85 17.95
C GLU A 205 -6.23 3.37 19.19
N GLU A 206 -5.43 4.25 19.78
CA GLU A 206 -4.55 3.96 20.91
C GLU A 206 -5.29 3.55 22.18
N THR A 207 -6.48 4.11 22.42
CA THR A 207 -7.22 3.91 23.66
C THR A 207 -8.35 2.88 23.57
N VAL A 208 -8.79 2.54 22.36
CA VAL A 208 -9.92 1.62 22.15
C VAL A 208 -9.57 0.50 21.18
N LEU A 209 -9.24 0.82 19.92
CA LEU A 209 -9.12 -0.19 18.87
C LEU A 209 -7.88 -1.08 19.06
N PHE A 210 -6.71 -0.48 19.21
CA PHE A 210 -5.44 -1.22 19.31
C PHE A 210 -5.34 -2.07 20.57
N PRO A 211 -5.74 -1.60 21.77
CA PRO A 211 -5.82 -2.46 22.94
C PRO A 211 -6.70 -3.70 22.70
N TYR A 212 -7.87 -3.51 22.07
CA TYR A 212 -8.75 -4.64 21.76
C TYR A 212 -8.13 -5.62 20.75
N ILE A 213 -7.42 -5.13 19.73
CA ILE A 213 -6.72 -6.00 18.77
C ILE A 213 -5.61 -6.80 19.47
N ARG A 214 -4.89 -6.22 20.45
CA ARG A 214 -3.92 -6.99 21.26
C ARG A 214 -4.59 -8.07 22.09
N GLU A 215 -5.70 -7.74 22.76
CA GLU A 215 -6.48 -8.73 23.53
C GLU A 215 -7.01 -9.87 22.63
N LEU A 216 -7.43 -9.55 21.40
CA LEU A 216 -7.81 -10.52 20.38
C LEU A 216 -6.67 -11.50 20.07
N GLU A 217 -5.45 -11.00 19.82
CA GLU A 217 -4.30 -11.83 19.46
C GLU A 217 -3.82 -12.70 20.62
N ARG A 218 -3.82 -12.17 21.85
CA ARG A 218 -3.36 -12.87 23.05
C ARG A 218 -4.39 -13.84 23.65
N GLU A 219 -5.60 -13.86 23.09
CA GLU A 219 -6.74 -14.64 23.60
C GLU A 219 -7.19 -14.20 25.02
N GLU A 220 -7.00 -12.93 25.34
CA GLU A 220 -7.24 -12.35 26.67
C GLU A 220 -8.60 -11.66 26.80
N ILE A 221 -9.50 -11.81 25.81
CA ILE A 221 -10.82 -11.18 25.81
C ILE A 221 -11.68 -11.79 26.93
N SER A 222 -11.77 -11.04 28.02
CA SER A 222 -12.53 -11.43 29.22
C SER A 222 -14.01 -11.05 29.14
N SER A 223 -14.38 -10.10 28.28
CA SER A 223 -15.76 -9.64 28.13
C SER A 223 -16.04 -9.11 26.71
N SER A 224 -17.31 -9.19 26.29
CA SER A 224 -17.73 -8.63 25.00
C SER A 224 -17.48 -7.12 24.96
N PRO A 225 -16.84 -6.58 23.90
CA PRO A 225 -16.60 -5.15 23.82
C PRO A 225 -17.92 -4.39 23.68
N ARG A 226 -17.97 -3.15 24.19
CA ARG A 226 -19.18 -2.31 24.15
C ARG A 226 -19.61 -1.91 22.73
N PHE A 227 -18.69 -2.00 21.78
CA PHE A 227 -18.92 -1.72 20.37
C PHE A 227 -19.34 -2.97 19.57
N GLY A 228 -19.62 -4.10 20.23
CA GLY A 228 -20.05 -5.33 19.57
C GLY A 228 -18.90 -6.13 18.99
N THR A 229 -18.46 -5.79 17.78
CA THR A 229 -17.36 -6.47 17.05
C THR A 229 -16.31 -5.47 16.60
N VAL A 230 -15.08 -5.93 16.35
CA VAL A 230 -13.97 -5.07 15.85
C VAL A 230 -14.33 -4.38 14.53
N ALA A 231 -15.25 -4.93 13.76
CA ALA A 231 -15.73 -4.35 12.50
C ALA A 231 -16.36 -2.96 12.68
N ASN A 232 -16.99 -2.67 13.82
CA ASN A 232 -17.63 -1.38 14.06
C ASN A 232 -16.62 -0.22 14.20
N PRO A 233 -15.63 -0.27 15.10
CA PRO A 233 -14.59 0.74 15.15
C PRO A 233 -13.75 0.79 13.88
N ILE A 234 -13.42 -0.35 13.25
CA ILE A 234 -12.68 -0.37 11.97
C ILE A 234 -13.40 0.44 10.89
N ARG A 235 -14.72 0.26 10.73
CA ARG A 235 -15.50 1.04 9.75
C ARG A 235 -15.47 2.55 10.03
N CYS A 236 -15.42 2.95 11.30
CA CYS A 236 -15.26 4.35 11.69
C CYS A 236 -13.88 4.87 11.27
N MET A 237 -12.82 4.10 11.53
CA MET A 237 -11.45 4.48 11.15
C MET A 237 -11.30 4.56 9.63
N GLU A 238 -11.83 3.59 8.88
CA GLU A 238 -11.80 3.61 7.41
C GLU A 238 -12.53 4.83 6.82
N PHE A 239 -13.65 5.27 7.43
CA PHE A 239 -14.34 6.49 7.00
C PHE A 239 -13.47 7.73 7.22
N GLU A 240 -12.85 7.84 8.40
CA GLU A 240 -11.96 8.96 8.73
C GLU A 240 -10.68 8.96 7.87
N HIS A 241 -10.19 7.77 7.47
CA HIS A 241 -9.11 7.65 6.50
C HIS A 241 -9.50 8.22 5.12
N GLU A 242 -10.73 8.02 4.67
CA GLU A 242 -11.21 8.63 3.42
C GLU A 242 -11.23 10.16 3.52
N GLU A 243 -11.65 10.73 4.65
CA GLU A 243 -11.63 12.18 4.90
C GLU A 243 -10.19 12.72 4.94
N ALA A 244 -9.29 12.05 5.64
CA ALA A 244 -7.87 12.39 5.67
C ALA A 244 -7.24 12.37 4.27
N GLY A 245 -7.54 11.32 3.47
CA GLY A 245 -7.08 11.22 2.08
C GLY A 245 -7.58 12.38 1.21
N GLN A 246 -8.83 12.81 1.37
CA GLN A 246 -9.38 13.97 0.65
C GLN A 246 -8.68 15.27 1.06
N ALA A 247 -8.34 15.44 2.33
CA ALA A 247 -7.58 16.59 2.81
C ALA A 247 -6.18 16.63 2.19
N LEU A 248 -5.47 15.48 2.12
CA LEU A 248 -4.16 15.37 1.47
C LEU A 248 -4.23 15.77 -0.02
N GLU A 249 -5.19 15.23 -0.77
CA GLU A 249 -5.41 15.59 -2.17
C GLU A 249 -5.67 17.09 -2.36
N LYS A 250 -6.48 17.68 -1.47
CA LYS A 250 -6.77 19.11 -1.49
C LYS A 250 -5.52 19.95 -1.21
N MET A 251 -4.72 19.58 -0.21
CA MET A 251 -3.45 20.28 0.08
C MET A 251 -2.47 20.17 -1.09
N ARG A 252 -2.36 19.00 -1.72
CA ARG A 252 -1.55 18.79 -2.91
C ARG A 252 -1.99 19.68 -4.08
N ALA A 253 -3.30 19.80 -4.31
CA ALA A 253 -3.86 20.68 -5.34
C ALA A 253 -3.58 22.16 -5.04
N LEU A 254 -3.79 22.61 -3.80
CA LEU A 254 -3.55 24.00 -3.38
C LEU A 254 -2.09 24.43 -3.50
N THR A 255 -1.15 23.48 -3.54
CA THR A 255 0.29 23.71 -3.54
C THR A 255 0.97 23.34 -4.86
N ASP A 256 0.21 23.09 -5.92
CA ASP A 256 0.73 22.64 -7.23
C ASP A 256 1.65 21.41 -7.10
N GLY A 257 1.21 20.41 -6.34
CA GLY A 257 2.03 19.23 -6.05
C GLY A 257 3.19 19.54 -5.11
N TYR A 258 2.96 20.41 -4.11
CA TYR A 258 3.98 20.88 -3.16
C TYR A 258 5.17 21.62 -3.80
N THR A 259 4.95 22.27 -4.94
CA THR A 259 5.98 23.00 -5.67
C THR A 259 6.13 24.42 -5.11
N PRO A 260 7.28 24.81 -4.52
CA PRO A 260 7.48 26.17 -4.03
C PRO A 260 7.57 27.16 -5.19
N PRO A 261 6.95 28.36 -5.09
CA PRO A 261 7.20 29.43 -6.05
C PRO A 261 8.66 29.92 -5.96
N ALA A 262 9.13 30.57 -7.03
CA ALA A 262 10.53 30.98 -7.14
C ALA A 262 10.98 31.89 -5.98
N ASP A 263 10.09 32.76 -5.51
CA ASP A 263 10.29 33.71 -4.41
C ASP A 263 9.86 33.17 -3.04
N ALA A 264 9.56 31.87 -2.93
CA ALA A 264 9.20 31.23 -1.66
C ALA A 264 10.30 31.43 -0.60
N CYS A 265 9.92 32.01 0.53
CA CYS A 265 10.82 32.18 1.68
C CYS A 265 11.14 30.83 2.35
N GLY A 266 12.14 30.81 3.24
CA GLY A 266 12.57 29.58 3.92
C GLY A 266 11.45 28.86 4.69
N SER A 267 10.55 29.60 5.35
CA SER A 267 9.42 28.99 6.06
C SER A 267 8.39 28.36 5.12
N TRP A 268 8.17 28.93 3.95
CA TRP A 268 7.27 28.36 2.95
C TRP A 268 7.86 27.08 2.34
N ARG A 269 9.14 27.10 1.98
CA ARG A 269 9.84 25.88 1.52
C ARG A 269 9.83 24.77 2.57
N ALA A 270 10.05 25.12 3.84
CA ALA A 270 10.01 24.16 4.95
C ALA A 270 8.60 23.60 5.20
N LEU A 271 7.55 24.40 5.01
CA LEU A 271 6.16 23.93 5.07
C LEU A 271 5.92 22.88 3.98
N LEU A 272 6.21 23.21 2.73
CA LEU A 272 5.94 22.31 1.60
C LEU A 272 6.73 21.00 1.71
N ALA A 273 8.02 21.08 2.08
CA ALA A 273 8.82 19.87 2.30
C ALA A 273 8.26 18.98 3.42
N GLY A 274 7.75 19.59 4.49
CA GLY A 274 7.13 18.82 5.58
C GLY A 274 5.74 18.28 5.22
N LEU A 275 4.96 18.97 4.39
CA LEU A 275 3.70 18.45 3.87
C LEU A 275 3.91 17.25 2.93
N ILE A 276 4.99 17.24 2.14
CA ILE A 276 5.38 16.06 1.34
C ILE A 276 5.64 14.86 2.27
N ALA A 277 6.48 15.06 3.28
CA ALA A 277 6.81 13.98 4.23
C ALA A 277 5.57 13.47 4.99
N LEU A 278 4.67 14.38 5.39
CA LEU A 278 3.42 14.03 6.05
C LEU A 278 2.49 13.22 5.13
N ASP A 279 2.32 13.66 3.87
CA ASP A 279 1.47 12.97 2.89
C ASP A 279 2.00 11.54 2.64
N GLU A 280 3.31 11.39 2.41
CA GLU A 280 3.96 10.10 2.21
C GLU A 280 3.82 9.16 3.43
N ASP A 281 4.07 9.67 4.64
CA ASP A 281 3.98 8.86 5.86
C ASP A 281 2.54 8.47 6.15
N LEU A 282 1.60 9.41 6.07
CA LEU A 282 0.19 9.17 6.39
C LEU A 282 -0.46 8.18 5.41
N ARG A 283 -0.13 8.24 4.11
CA ARG A 283 -0.61 7.22 3.16
C ARG A 283 -0.05 5.83 3.46
N THR A 284 1.22 5.75 3.86
CA THR A 284 1.85 4.49 4.24
C THR A 284 1.25 3.93 5.53
N HIS A 285 0.99 4.80 6.51
CA HIS A 285 0.30 4.50 7.76
C HIS A 285 -1.10 3.92 7.49
N ILE A 286 -1.96 4.69 6.82
CA ILE A 286 -3.33 4.27 6.49
C ILE A 286 -3.33 2.97 5.67
N HIS A 287 -2.37 2.79 4.76
CA HIS A 287 -2.25 1.56 3.99
C HIS A 287 -2.01 0.34 4.89
N LYS A 288 -1.08 0.43 5.86
CA LYS A 288 -0.82 -0.67 6.81
C LYS A 288 -2.07 -1.03 7.60
N GLU A 289 -2.87 -0.05 7.97
CA GLU A 289 -4.11 -0.28 8.69
C GLU A 289 -5.18 -0.92 7.82
N ASN A 290 -5.55 -0.26 6.73
CA ASN A 290 -6.64 -0.67 5.85
C ASN A 290 -6.35 -2.00 5.13
N SER A 291 -5.11 -2.23 4.74
CA SER A 291 -4.75 -3.37 3.87
C SER A 291 -4.11 -4.54 4.63
N ILE A 292 -3.68 -4.35 5.89
CA ILE A 292 -2.98 -5.39 6.65
C ILE A 292 -3.59 -5.58 8.04
N LEU A 293 -3.56 -4.56 8.91
CA LEU A 293 -3.99 -4.68 10.31
C LEU A 293 -5.48 -5.02 10.42
N PHE A 294 -6.34 -4.20 9.82
CA PHE A 294 -7.79 -4.34 9.93
C PHE A 294 -8.30 -5.66 9.33
N PRO A 295 -7.89 -6.07 8.11
CA PRO A 295 -8.26 -7.38 7.58
C PRO A 295 -7.81 -8.56 8.45
N LYS A 296 -6.60 -8.49 9.03
CA LYS A 296 -6.10 -9.53 9.96
C LYS A 296 -6.93 -9.58 11.24
N ALA A 297 -7.23 -8.44 11.86
CA ALA A 297 -8.05 -8.36 13.06
C ALA A 297 -9.46 -8.92 12.84
N LEU A 298 -10.12 -8.54 11.73
CA LEU A 298 -11.42 -9.07 11.33
C LEU A 298 -11.40 -10.59 11.14
N LYS A 299 -10.38 -11.11 10.45
CA LYS A 299 -10.23 -12.54 10.21
C LYS A 299 -10.04 -13.30 11.53
N LEU A 300 -9.23 -12.75 12.45
CA LEU A 300 -8.96 -13.35 13.75
C LEU A 300 -10.21 -13.41 14.64
N GLU A 301 -10.95 -12.30 14.75
CA GLU A 301 -12.21 -12.26 15.52
C GLU A 301 -13.25 -13.24 14.95
N ASN A 302 -13.43 -13.26 13.62
CA ASN A 302 -14.37 -14.18 12.98
C ASN A 302 -14.02 -15.66 13.22
N ALA A 303 -12.74 -16.01 13.11
CA ALA A 303 -12.29 -17.38 13.38
C ALA A 303 -12.62 -17.84 14.80
N LYS A 304 -12.54 -16.92 15.78
CA LYS A 304 -12.86 -17.17 17.19
C LYS A 304 -14.37 -17.23 17.47
N ILE A 305 -15.19 -16.46 16.75
CA ILE A 305 -16.66 -16.54 16.86
C ILE A 305 -17.19 -17.87 16.29
N THR A 306 -16.53 -18.42 15.28
CA THR A 306 -16.93 -19.68 14.62
C THR A 306 -16.38 -20.95 15.26
N ALA A 307 -15.43 -20.84 16.21
CA ALA A 307 -14.80 -21.95 16.90
C ALA A 307 -15.55 -22.33 18.18
#